data_AF-A0A6J6L069-F1
#
_entry.id   AF-A0A6J6L069-F1
#
_cell.length_a   1.000
_cell.length_b   1.000
_cell.length_c   1.000
_cell.angle_alpha   90.00
_cell.angle_beta   90.00
_cell.angle_gamma   90.00
#
_symmetry.space_group_name_H-M   'P 1'
#
loop_
_entity.id
_entity.type
_entity.pdbx_description
1 polymer ?
#
loop_
_entity_poly.entity_id
_entity_poly.type
_entity_poly.pdbx_seq_one_letter_code
_entity_poly.pdbx_strand_id
1 'polypeptide(L)'
;MVDSYREKNDLELDSPRVAQLDLMYHDITQNRGLFYLLQNNGRVNRVTTDAEILNAQTVPPQTTRAKLRGDFIAAAQDAGKDISVDWVHLKMNDQSQRTVLCKDPFANVDERVQKLIDSMQEAVTS
;
A
#
# COMPACT_ATOMS: atom_id res chain seq x y z
N MET A 1 12.46 15.81 21.74
CA MET A 1 12.77 16.50 20.48
C MET A 1 12.12 17.88 20.46
N VAL A 2 10.79 17.98 20.49
CA VAL A 2 10.07 19.26 20.54
C VAL A 2 10.48 20.07 21.77
N ASP A 3 10.52 19.46 22.95
CA ASP A 3 10.95 20.13 24.18
C ASP A 3 12.39 20.66 24.08
N SER A 4 13.32 19.84 23.59
CA SER A 4 14.71 20.26 23.38
C SER A 4 14.85 21.42 22.38
N TYR A 5 14.00 21.48 21.35
CA TYR A 5 13.99 22.60 20.40
C TYR A 5 13.40 23.86 21.03
N ARG A 6 12.35 23.71 21.85
CA ARG A 6 11.72 24.81 22.59
C ARG A 6 12.69 25.43 23.59
N GLU A 7 13.31 24.62 24.44
CA GLU A 7 14.30 25.06 25.43
C GLU A 7 15.49 25.77 24.77
N LYS A 8 15.99 25.24 23.65
CA LYS A 8 17.13 25.84 22.94
C LYS A 8 16.82 27.20 22.31
N ASN A 9 15.57 27.43 21.90
CA ASN A 9 15.16 28.62 21.16
C ASN A 9 14.24 29.55 21.97
N ASP A 10 14.05 29.28 23.27
CA ASP A 10 13.15 30.01 24.16
C ASP A 10 11.73 30.15 23.58
N LEU A 11 11.13 29.01 23.19
CA LEU A 11 9.81 28.97 22.54
C LEU A 11 8.74 28.35 23.44
N GLU A 12 7.62 29.06 23.54
CA GLU A 12 6.36 28.51 24.05
C GLU A 12 5.79 27.43 23.13
N LEU A 13 4.94 26.56 23.69
CA LEU A 13 4.36 25.43 22.97
C LEU A 13 3.45 25.86 21.82
N ASP A 14 2.77 26.99 21.97
CA ASP A 14 1.86 27.59 20.98
C ASP A 14 2.57 28.38 19.88
N SER A 15 3.90 28.45 19.93
CA SER A 15 4.69 29.15 18.92
C SER A 15 4.41 28.58 17.51
N PRO A 16 4.22 29.43 16.49
CA PRO A 16 4.08 28.97 15.10
C PRO A 16 5.26 28.10 14.62
N ARG A 17 6.45 28.29 15.19
CA ARG A 17 7.64 27.46 14.88
C ARG A 17 7.50 26.03 15.39
N VAL A 18 6.85 25.83 16.54
CA VAL A 18 6.58 24.49 17.09
C VAL A 18 5.53 23.78 16.23
N ALA A 19 4.47 24.49 15.82
CA ALA A 19 3.49 23.96 14.87
C ALA A 19 4.11 23.61 13.51
N GLN A 20 5.06 24.42 13.03
CA GLN A 20 5.81 24.11 11.81
C GLN A 20 6.64 22.82 11.95
N LEU A 21 7.29 22.59 13.09
CA LEU A 21 8.05 21.36 13.32
C LEU A 21 7.15 20.12 13.33
N ASP A 22 5.97 20.23 13.94
CA ASP A 22 4.98 19.15 13.91
C ASP A 22 4.56 18.82 12.47
N LEU A 23 4.29 19.83 11.64
CA LEU A 23 4.00 19.62 10.23
C LEU A 23 5.19 18.98 9.47
N MET A 24 6.41 19.48 9.69
CA MET A 24 7.62 18.97 9.04
C MET A 24 7.95 17.53 9.45
N TYR A 25 7.57 17.11 10.65
CA TYR A 25 7.73 15.73 11.12
C TYR A 25 6.92 14.74 10.25
N HIS A 26 5.75 15.17 9.79
CA HIS A 26 4.83 14.36 8.98
C HIS A 26 5.07 14.45 7.46
N ASP A 27 6.07 15.20 7.00
CA ASP A 27 6.46 15.21 5.59
C ASP A 27 7.06 13.85 5.18
N ILE A 28 6.40 13.16 4.24
CA ILE A 28 6.76 11.82 3.78
C ILE A 28 7.98 11.80 2.84
N THR A 29 8.52 12.96 2.46
CA THR A 29 9.68 13.06 1.56
C THR A 29 10.95 12.59 2.27
N GLN A 30 11.52 11.45 1.85
CA GLN A 30 12.65 10.80 2.55
C GLN A 30 13.89 11.70 2.77
N ASN A 31 14.17 12.61 1.85
CA ASN A 31 15.37 13.49 1.92
C ASN A 31 15.13 14.81 2.67
N ARG A 32 13.90 15.12 3.08
CA ARG A 32 13.53 16.41 3.69
C ARG A 32 12.73 16.27 4.98
N GLY A 33 11.86 15.27 5.05
CA GLY A 33 10.98 15.03 6.18
C GLY A 33 11.78 14.85 7.47
N LEU A 34 11.37 15.56 8.51
CA LEU A 34 12.11 15.62 9.76
C LEU A 34 12.16 14.26 10.45
N PHE A 35 11.11 13.43 10.30
CA PHE A 35 11.14 12.03 10.72
C PHE A 35 12.30 11.25 10.09
N TYR A 36 12.45 11.33 8.76
CA TYR A 36 13.51 10.59 8.04
C TYR A 36 14.91 11.11 8.37
N LEU A 37 15.07 12.42 8.58
CA LEU A 37 16.33 12.98 9.08
C LEU A 37 16.70 12.41 10.46
N LEU A 38 15.72 12.26 11.36
CA LEU A 38 15.95 11.64 12.68
C LEU A 38 16.25 10.15 12.56
N GLN A 39 15.53 9.43 11.71
CA GLN A 39 15.76 8.01 11.44
C GLN A 39 17.19 7.77 10.92
N ASN A 40 17.64 8.56 9.94
CA ASN A 40 18.98 8.44 9.35
C ASN A 40 20.10 8.74 10.36
N ASN A 41 19.80 9.53 11.39
CA ASN A 41 20.72 9.83 12.49
C ASN A 41 20.59 8.85 13.69
N GLY A 42 19.87 7.73 13.53
CA GLY A 42 19.72 6.72 14.59
C GLY A 42 18.89 7.19 15.79
N ARG A 43 18.01 8.18 15.60
CA ARG A 43 17.14 8.74 16.66
C ARG A 43 15.72 8.15 16.64
N VAL A 44 15.44 7.21 15.74
CA VAL A 44 14.15 6.52 15.60
C VAL A 44 14.40 5.01 15.55
N ASN A 45 13.67 4.24 16.35
CA ASN A 45 13.70 2.79 16.29
C ASN A 45 12.85 2.29 15.12
N ARG A 46 13.38 1.31 14.37
CA ARG A 46 12.69 0.68 13.25
C ARG A 46 12.12 -0.67 13.65
N VAL A 47 10.93 -1.00 13.13
CA VAL A 47 10.27 -2.31 13.30
C VAL A 47 10.32 -3.16 12.02
N THR A 48 10.83 -2.59 10.93
CA THR A 48 10.92 -3.22 9.60
C THR A 48 12.09 -2.62 8.82
N THR A 49 12.45 -3.28 7.71
CA THR A 49 13.56 -2.93 6.83
C THR A 49 13.10 -2.20 5.57
N ASP A 50 14.01 -1.49 4.90
CA ASP A 50 13.69 -0.84 3.61
C ASP A 50 13.35 -1.86 2.51
N ALA A 51 13.93 -3.07 2.58
CA ALA A 51 13.63 -4.15 1.65
C ALA A 51 12.19 -4.66 1.81
N GLU A 52 11.72 -4.84 3.05
CA GLU A 52 10.33 -5.24 3.32
C GLU A 52 9.34 -4.16 2.87
N ILE A 53 9.65 -2.89 3.11
CA ILE A 53 8.85 -1.74 2.65
C ILE A 53 8.78 -1.73 1.11
N LEU A 54 9.92 -1.88 0.43
CA LEU A 54 9.97 -1.87 -1.03
C LEU A 54 9.16 -3.02 -1.63
N ASN A 55 9.31 -4.22 -1.08
CA ASN A 55 8.53 -5.39 -1.50
C ASN A 55 7.02 -5.17 -1.33
N ALA A 56 6.59 -4.57 -0.22
CA ALA A 56 5.19 -4.29 0.07
C ALA A 56 4.53 -3.25 -0.86
N GLN A 57 5.32 -2.50 -1.65
CA GLN A 57 4.78 -1.57 -2.66
C GLN A 57 4.08 -2.30 -3.81
N THR A 58 4.53 -3.51 -4.15
CA THR A 58 4.03 -4.28 -5.31
C THR A 58 3.48 -5.64 -4.91
N VAL A 59 3.92 -6.21 -3.80
CA VAL A 59 3.48 -7.53 -3.32
C VAL A 59 2.46 -7.36 -2.20
N PRO A 60 1.19 -7.76 -2.40
CA PRO A 60 0.17 -7.67 -1.35
C PRO A 60 0.46 -8.67 -0.22
N PRO A 61 -0.16 -8.49 0.96
CA PRO A 61 -0.11 -9.48 2.03
C PRO A 61 -0.62 -10.86 1.58
N GLN A 62 0.24 -11.88 1.67
CA GLN A 62 -0.02 -13.23 1.16
C GLN A 62 -0.99 -14.06 2.01
N THR A 63 -1.44 -13.54 3.14
CA THR A 63 -2.26 -14.22 4.15
C THR A 63 -3.71 -13.77 4.18
N THR A 64 -4.12 -12.91 3.23
CA THR A 64 -5.46 -12.30 3.19
C THR A 64 -6.00 -12.25 1.77
N ARG A 65 -7.26 -11.83 1.61
CA ARG A 65 -7.87 -11.60 0.29
C ARG A 65 -7.18 -10.52 -0.55
N ALA A 66 -6.30 -9.71 0.05
CA ALA A 66 -5.47 -8.78 -0.70
C ALA A 66 -4.59 -9.50 -1.73
N LYS A 67 -4.17 -10.74 -1.44
CA LYS A 67 -3.49 -11.62 -2.40
C LYS A 67 -4.37 -11.88 -3.62
N LEU A 68 -5.59 -12.37 -3.41
CA LEU A 68 -6.54 -12.68 -4.49
C LEU A 68 -6.79 -11.46 -5.40
N ARG A 69 -6.96 -10.28 -4.79
CA ARG A 69 -7.15 -9.04 -5.55
C ARG A 69 -5.88 -8.66 -6.33
N GLY A 70 -4.71 -8.75 -5.71
CA GLY A 70 -3.45 -8.41 -6.38
C GLY A 70 -3.16 -9.32 -7.57
N ASP A 71 -3.33 -10.64 -7.41
CA ASP A 71 -3.15 -11.63 -8.46
C ASP A 71 -4.11 -11.36 -9.64
N PHE A 72 -5.38 -11.03 -9.34
CA PHE A 72 -6.38 -10.68 -10.34
C PHE A 72 -6.04 -9.39 -11.12
N ILE A 73 -5.61 -8.33 -10.41
CA ILE A 73 -5.20 -7.07 -11.05
C ILE A 73 -3.97 -7.30 -11.95
N ALA A 74 -2.97 -8.02 -11.45
CA ALA A 74 -1.75 -8.32 -12.22
C ALA A 74 -2.07 -9.09 -13.50
N ALA A 75 -2.85 -10.17 -13.40
CA ALA A 75 -3.25 -10.96 -14.56
C ALA A 75 -4.05 -10.15 -15.60
N ALA A 76 -4.94 -9.27 -15.15
CA ALA A 76 -5.70 -8.40 -16.03
C ALA A 76 -4.82 -7.37 -16.74
N GLN A 77 -3.84 -6.79 -16.05
CA GLN A 77 -2.86 -5.86 -16.63
C GLN A 77 -1.99 -6.56 -17.68
N ASP A 78 -1.46 -7.74 -17.38
CA ASP A 78 -0.65 -8.53 -18.30
C ASP A 78 -1.43 -8.94 -19.56
N ALA A 79 -2.72 -9.24 -19.41
CA ALA A 79 -3.61 -9.62 -20.51
C ALA A 79 -4.30 -8.42 -21.21
N GLY A 80 -4.04 -7.19 -20.77
CA GLY A 80 -4.67 -5.97 -21.30
C GLY A 80 -6.21 -5.97 -21.19
N LYS A 81 -6.77 -6.57 -20.13
CA LYS A 81 -8.22 -6.70 -19.91
C LYS A 81 -8.75 -5.56 -19.04
N ASP A 82 -9.94 -5.07 -19.39
CA ASP A 82 -10.64 -4.09 -18.57
C ASP A 82 -11.35 -4.77 -17.38
N ILE A 83 -11.15 -4.21 -16.19
CA ILE A 83 -11.62 -4.76 -14.92
C ILE A 83 -12.14 -3.67 -14.00
N SER A 84 -13.05 -4.04 -13.11
CA SER A 84 -13.52 -3.22 -12.00
C SER A 84 -13.31 -3.95 -10.68
N VAL A 85 -12.66 -3.30 -9.72
CA VAL A 85 -12.24 -3.93 -8.47
C VAL A 85 -12.54 -3.04 -7.27
N ASP A 86 -13.08 -3.64 -6.21
CA ASP A 86 -13.15 -3.03 -4.89
C ASP A 86 -12.61 -3.97 -3.78
N TRP A 87 -12.96 -3.72 -2.52
CA TRP A 87 -12.50 -4.54 -1.39
C TRP A 87 -13.07 -5.96 -1.36
N VAL A 88 -14.19 -6.20 -2.04
CA VAL A 88 -14.97 -7.45 -2.02
C VAL A 88 -15.28 -7.94 -3.43
N HIS A 89 -15.46 -7.06 -4.43
CA HIS A 89 -15.82 -7.43 -5.79
C HIS A 89 -14.62 -7.40 -6.72
N LEU A 90 -14.42 -8.50 -7.46
CA LEU A 90 -13.51 -8.60 -8.59
C LEU A 90 -14.35 -8.84 -9.83
N LYS A 91 -14.35 -7.90 -10.78
CA LYS A 91 -15.22 -7.95 -11.96
C LYS A 91 -14.41 -7.81 -13.25
N MET A 92 -14.72 -8.65 -14.24
CA MET A 92 -14.28 -8.50 -15.63
C MET A 92 -15.32 -7.72 -16.43
N ASN A 93 -14.87 -6.73 -17.21
CA ASN A 93 -15.74 -5.91 -18.05
C ASN A 93 -15.80 -6.45 -19.50
N ASP A 94 -15.91 -7.77 -19.67
CA ASP A 94 -16.08 -8.41 -20.98
C ASP A 94 -17.57 -8.60 -21.34
N GLN A 95 -17.86 -9.28 -22.46
CA GLN A 95 -19.25 -9.52 -22.87
C GLN A 95 -20.08 -10.29 -21.83
N SER A 96 -19.44 -11.10 -20.99
CA SER A 96 -20.08 -11.94 -19.98
C SER A 96 -20.18 -11.28 -18.59
N GLN A 97 -19.51 -10.14 -18.38
CA GLN A 97 -19.56 -9.33 -17.15
C GLN A 97 -19.39 -10.16 -15.85
N ARG A 98 -18.42 -11.07 -15.84
CA ARG A 98 -18.19 -12.01 -14.73
C ARG A 98 -17.70 -11.31 -13.47
N THR A 99 -18.30 -11.64 -12.31
CA THR A 99 -17.96 -11.05 -11.00
C THR A 99 -17.77 -12.12 -9.93
N VAL A 100 -16.74 -11.99 -9.11
CA VAL A 100 -16.46 -12.83 -7.93
C VAL A 100 -16.50 -11.98 -6.65
N LEU A 101 -17.13 -12.50 -5.60
CA LEU A 101 -17.20 -11.87 -4.28
C LEU A 101 -16.26 -12.54 -3.27
N CYS A 102 -15.30 -11.77 -2.76
CA CYS A 102 -14.31 -12.13 -1.75
C CYS A 102 -14.72 -11.58 -0.37
N LYS A 103 -15.78 -12.17 0.22
CA LYS A 103 -16.36 -11.68 1.48
C LYS A 103 -15.48 -11.94 2.71
N ASP A 104 -14.80 -13.09 2.75
CA ASP A 104 -13.89 -13.44 3.84
C ASP A 104 -12.58 -12.65 3.71
N PRO A 105 -12.21 -11.79 4.68
CA PRO A 105 -10.96 -11.06 4.64
C PRO A 105 -9.71 -11.95 4.79
N PHE A 106 -9.83 -13.14 5.37
CA PHE A 106 -8.71 -14.06 5.65
C PHE A 106 -8.47 -15.09 4.53
N ALA A 107 -9.43 -15.27 3.63
CA ALA A 107 -9.27 -16.16 2.48
C ALA A 107 -8.22 -15.58 1.51
N ASN A 108 -7.11 -16.30 1.32
CA ASN A 108 -6.05 -15.96 0.36
C ASN A 108 -6.01 -16.90 -0.86
N VAL A 109 -6.92 -17.87 -0.91
CA VAL A 109 -7.12 -18.84 -2.00
C VAL A 109 -8.62 -18.92 -2.29
N ASP A 110 -9.01 -18.81 -3.55
CA ASP A 110 -10.40 -18.96 -4.01
C ASP A 110 -10.41 -19.47 -5.46
N GLU A 111 -10.95 -20.67 -5.67
CA GLU A 111 -11.00 -21.30 -6.99
C GLU A 111 -11.76 -20.46 -8.02
N ARG A 112 -12.74 -19.66 -7.60
CA ARG A 112 -13.53 -18.81 -8.49
C ARG A 112 -12.69 -17.66 -9.03
N VAL A 113 -11.80 -17.11 -8.20
CA VAL A 113 -10.82 -16.09 -8.63
C VAL A 113 -9.80 -16.72 -9.56
N GLN A 114 -9.31 -17.91 -9.24
CA GLN A 114 -8.36 -18.62 -10.11
C GLN A 114 -8.93 -18.87 -11.51
N LYS A 115 -10.15 -19.41 -11.60
CA LYS A 115 -10.83 -19.62 -12.89
C LYS A 115 -11.02 -18.33 -13.68
N LEU A 116 -11.23 -17.21 -12.99
CA LEU A 116 -11.37 -15.91 -13.64
C LEU A 116 -10.04 -15.44 -14.24
N ILE A 117 -8.94 -15.60 -13.50
CA ILE A 117 -7.57 -15.33 -13.95
C ILE A 117 -7.20 -16.21 -15.15
N ASP A 118 -7.43 -17.52 -15.06
CA ASP A 118 -7.09 -18.48 -16.12
C ASP A 118 -7.77 -18.08 -17.44
N SER A 119 -9.03 -17.65 -17.37
CA SER A 119 -9.79 -17.21 -18.56
C SER A 119 -9.25 -15.95 -19.24
N MET A 120 -8.43 -15.15 -18.55
CA MET A 120 -7.75 -14.00 -19.15
C MET A 120 -6.54 -14.42 -19.96
N GLN A 121 -5.85 -15.47 -19.52
CA GLN A 121 -4.58 -15.95 -20.10
C GLN A 121 -4.83 -16.82 -21.34
N GLU A 122 -5.88 -17.65 -21.33
CA GLU A 122 -6.28 -18.46 -22.48
C GLU A 122 -6.58 -17.59 -23.72
N ALA A 123 -7.19 -16.42 -23.51
CA ALA A 123 -7.57 -15.50 -24.58
C ALA A 123 -6.40 -14.77 -25.27
N VAL A 124 -5.18 -14.86 -24.75
CA VAL A 124 -3.98 -14.21 -25.32
C VAL A 124 -3.18 -15.15 -26.23
N THR A 125 -3.39 -16.46 -26.11
CA THR A 125 -2.61 -17.49 -26.82
C THR A 125 -3.27 -17.95 -28.14
N SER A 126 -4.41 -17.37 -28.52
CA SER A 126 -5.13 -17.61 -29.78
C SER A 126 -5.04 -16.42 -30.71
#